data_AF-A0A651F519-F1
#
_entry.id   AF-A0A651F519-F1
#
_cell.length_a   1.000
_cell.length_b   1.000
_cell.length_c   1.000
_cell.angle_alpha   90.00
_cell.angle_beta   90.00
_cell.angle_gamma   90.00
#
_symmetry.space_group_name_H-M   'P 1'
#
loop_
_entity.id
_entity.type
_entity.pdbx_description
1 polymer ?
#
loop_
_entity_poly.entity_id
_entity_poly.type
_entity_poly.pdbx_seq_one_letter_code
_entity_poly.pdbx_strand_id
1 'polypeptide(L)'
;MVDAPAQTARSPLGPGVVYAFGTAVAMWIVGFLTHMPGLEAPAWLVGVLLIGTQLGVAVLAGRHAAGHGAVRVGLLTGLLAGVLNLLILGGVLAPEDPAQGLPAGWIGTVGAFLGYSVVASGVGGWVGGFLAGHEKATRPPAYWLARFGIVAAASVVPVLFSGGLVTSHQAGLAVPDWPNSFGALMFLYPVSRMTGGIYYEHAHRLFGSLAGLGVIALLLFVLAADRRRWVRWSAAAALLAVVAQGILGGVGVAIADGQGDWQQVAATAAQLPDDIPADFALTTDNALSASMRMVHGVTGQMTFAWIAVVAAFLSLRWPRSGSEPRAVDGALSRMCVALMIVLTLQLTLGAASRHFQHFHIALTHTGFALVVVVVALACAFRAFRHAAPLPLLGRIIVGVLIVQVVLGFATLFLVLPYDSAGPKSMLAVTTATMHQATGAAIYCACALLTCWAFRLTARSPMSAHENADASVPAPA
;
A
#
# COMPACT_ATOMS: atom_id res chain seq x y z
N MET A 1 31.57 11.93 -7.12
CA MET A 1 30.57 12.76 -7.83
C MET A 1 29.57 11.82 -8.49
N VAL A 2 28.32 11.83 -8.06
CA VAL A 2 27.24 11.11 -8.75
C VAL A 2 26.67 12.10 -9.74
N ASP A 3 27.04 11.98 -11.01
CA ASP A 3 26.38 12.74 -12.08
C ASP A 3 24.89 12.44 -11.99
N ALA A 4 24.11 13.45 -11.58
CA ALA A 4 22.67 13.36 -11.64
C ALA A 4 22.30 13.14 -13.11
N PRO A 5 21.44 12.16 -13.45
CA PRO A 5 21.01 11.99 -14.83
C PRO A 5 20.19 13.22 -15.23
N ALA A 6 20.85 14.23 -15.80
CA ALA A 6 20.24 15.44 -16.33
C ALA A 6 19.21 15.15 -17.44
N GLN A 7 19.21 13.92 -17.99
CA GLN A 7 18.29 13.49 -19.04
C GLN A 7 16.88 13.10 -18.54
N THR A 8 16.68 12.70 -17.28
CA THR A 8 15.34 12.34 -16.78
C THR A 8 14.46 13.55 -16.46
N ALA A 9 15.06 14.73 -16.30
CA ALA A 9 14.35 15.96 -15.94
C ALA A 9 13.53 16.57 -17.10
N ARG A 10 13.76 16.15 -18.36
CA ARG A 10 13.09 16.72 -19.55
C ARG A 10 12.03 15.81 -20.19
N SER A 11 11.99 14.53 -19.83
CA SER A 11 11.02 13.59 -20.40
C SER A 11 9.66 13.67 -19.69
N PRO A 12 8.53 13.73 -20.42
CA PRO A 12 7.21 13.70 -19.82
C PRO A 12 6.86 12.33 -19.20
N LEU A 13 7.62 11.27 -19.52
CA LEU A 13 7.33 9.91 -19.08
C LEU A 13 7.37 9.74 -17.56
N GLY A 14 8.43 10.24 -16.92
CA GLY A 14 8.61 10.15 -15.46
C GLY A 14 7.42 10.72 -14.66
N PRO A 15 7.08 12.02 -14.82
CA PRO A 15 5.91 12.59 -14.18
C PRO A 15 4.61 11.92 -14.64
N GLY A 16 4.45 11.64 -15.94
CA GLY A 16 3.24 11.04 -16.48
C GLY A 16 2.88 9.72 -15.81
N VAL A 17 3.84 8.79 -15.67
CA VAL A 17 3.66 7.50 -15.00
C VAL A 17 3.35 7.67 -13.51
N VAL A 18 4.07 8.56 -12.81
CA VAL A 18 3.86 8.82 -11.37
C VAL A 18 2.45 9.34 -11.10
N TYR A 19 2.01 10.36 -11.83
CA TYR A 19 0.68 10.90 -11.67
C TYR A 19 -0.40 9.97 -12.19
N ALA A 20 -0.14 9.14 -13.20
CA ALA A 20 -1.10 8.15 -13.68
C ALA A 20 -1.46 7.11 -12.61
N PHE A 21 -0.46 6.48 -12.00
CA PHE A 21 -0.68 5.54 -10.90
C PHE A 21 -1.29 6.24 -9.68
N GLY A 22 -0.83 7.45 -9.34
CA GLY A 22 -1.43 8.23 -8.26
C GLY A 22 -2.91 8.56 -8.51
N THR A 23 -3.26 8.89 -9.76
CA THR A 23 -4.65 9.15 -10.19
C THR A 23 -5.50 7.89 -10.07
N ALA A 24 -5.03 6.76 -10.60
CA ALA A 24 -5.73 5.48 -10.52
C ALA A 24 -6.00 5.08 -9.06
N VAL A 25 -4.98 5.11 -8.20
CA VAL A 25 -5.13 4.81 -6.76
C VAL A 25 -6.15 5.73 -6.09
N ALA A 26 -6.08 7.04 -6.34
CA ALA A 26 -7.01 8.00 -5.76
C ALA A 26 -8.46 7.76 -6.24
N MET A 27 -8.66 7.51 -7.53
CA MET A 27 -9.97 7.21 -8.10
C MET A 27 -10.54 5.90 -7.55
N TRP A 28 -9.71 4.86 -7.36
CA TRP A 28 -10.18 3.60 -6.78
C TRP A 28 -10.54 3.75 -5.30
N ILE A 29 -9.84 4.59 -4.55
CA ILE A 29 -10.23 4.95 -3.18
C ILE A 29 -11.58 5.66 -3.17
N VAL A 30 -11.82 6.61 -4.09
CA VAL A 30 -13.12 7.27 -4.24
C VAL A 30 -14.20 6.25 -4.58
N GLY A 31 -13.97 5.40 -5.59
CA GLY A 31 -14.89 4.33 -5.99
C GLY A 31 -15.21 3.39 -4.83
N PHE A 32 -14.20 2.97 -4.07
CA PHE A 32 -14.35 2.18 -2.86
C PHE A 32 -15.25 2.90 -1.84
N LEU A 33 -14.84 4.07 -1.35
CA LEU A 33 -15.60 4.75 -0.29
C LEU A 33 -17.06 5.07 -0.69
N THR A 34 -17.31 5.37 -1.96
CA THR A 34 -18.64 5.71 -2.47
C THR A 34 -19.55 4.51 -2.75
N HIS A 35 -19.00 3.29 -2.83
CA HIS A 35 -19.76 2.05 -3.02
C HIS A 35 -19.69 1.14 -1.78
N MET A 36 -19.07 1.60 -0.69
CA MET A 36 -18.99 0.84 0.54
C MET A 36 -20.40 0.66 1.12
N PRO A 37 -20.79 -0.57 1.53
CA PRO A 37 -22.09 -0.82 2.13
C PRO A 37 -22.38 0.14 3.29
N GLY A 38 -23.49 0.88 3.20
CA GLY A 38 -23.89 1.91 4.17
C GLY A 38 -23.33 3.33 3.92
N LEU A 39 -22.46 3.52 2.93
CA LEU A 39 -21.95 4.82 2.47
C LEU A 39 -22.21 5.05 0.97
N GLU A 40 -23.14 4.30 0.40
CA GLU A 40 -23.50 4.34 -1.02
C GLU A 40 -23.87 5.76 -1.47
N ALA A 41 -23.11 6.27 -2.42
CA ALA A 41 -23.31 7.60 -2.99
C ALA A 41 -24.13 7.51 -4.30
N PRO A 42 -24.99 8.50 -4.59
CA PRO A 42 -25.70 8.54 -5.86
C PRO A 42 -24.73 8.72 -7.03
N ALA A 43 -25.05 8.13 -8.18
CA ALA A 43 -24.15 8.05 -9.35
C ALA A 43 -23.60 9.42 -9.81
N TRP A 44 -24.38 10.49 -9.74
CA TRP A 44 -23.91 11.83 -10.10
C TRP A 44 -22.78 12.33 -9.19
N LEU A 45 -22.84 12.03 -7.89
CA LEU A 45 -21.82 12.43 -6.92
C LEU A 45 -20.53 11.64 -7.14
N VAL A 46 -20.66 10.33 -7.38
CA VAL A 46 -19.53 9.47 -7.77
C VAL A 46 -18.83 10.03 -9.00
N GLY A 47 -19.61 10.34 -10.06
CA GLY A 47 -19.09 10.94 -11.29
C GLY A 47 -18.34 12.24 -11.01
N VAL A 48 -18.91 13.17 -10.25
CA VAL A 48 -18.27 14.44 -9.89
C VAL A 48 -16.97 14.22 -9.11
N LEU A 49 -16.94 13.30 -8.15
CA LEU A 49 -15.75 13.01 -7.34
C LEU A 49 -14.63 12.38 -8.18
N LEU A 50 -14.95 11.44 -9.07
CA LEU A 50 -13.98 10.79 -9.95
C LEU A 50 -13.40 11.78 -10.96
N ILE A 51 -14.25 12.58 -11.62
CA ILE A 51 -13.85 13.63 -12.55
C ILE A 51 -13.00 14.68 -11.82
N GLY A 52 -13.45 15.14 -10.65
CA GLY A 52 -12.75 16.12 -9.82
C GLY A 52 -11.37 15.62 -9.37
N THR A 53 -11.27 14.36 -8.95
CA THR A 53 -10.01 13.70 -8.58
C THR A 53 -9.05 13.68 -9.75
N GLN A 54 -9.51 13.24 -10.92
CA GLN A 54 -8.70 13.17 -12.12
C GLN A 54 -8.20 14.55 -12.57
N LEU A 55 -9.08 15.55 -12.62
CA LEU A 55 -8.71 16.93 -12.96
C LEU A 55 -7.74 17.52 -11.94
N GLY A 56 -8.00 17.33 -10.65
CA GLY A 56 -7.15 17.84 -9.57
C GLY A 56 -5.73 17.27 -9.65
N VAL A 57 -5.58 15.96 -9.82
CA VAL A 57 -4.26 15.32 -9.97
C VAL A 57 -3.58 15.75 -11.27
N ALA A 58 -4.32 15.91 -12.37
CA ALA A 58 -3.77 16.41 -13.63
C ALA A 58 -3.28 17.87 -13.54
N VAL A 59 -3.98 18.73 -12.79
CA VAL A 59 -3.53 20.09 -12.46
C VAL A 59 -2.24 20.04 -11.65
N LEU A 60 -2.16 19.18 -10.63
CA LEU A 60 -0.92 18.98 -9.86
C LEU A 60 0.22 18.46 -10.75
N ALA A 61 -0.05 17.57 -11.69
CA ALA A 61 0.92 17.07 -12.64
C ALA A 61 1.46 18.18 -13.54
N GLY A 62 0.56 19.00 -14.11
CA GLY A 62 0.92 20.17 -14.92
C GLY A 62 1.75 21.19 -14.14
N ARG A 63 1.38 21.48 -12.89
CA ARG A 63 2.10 22.41 -12.00
C ARG A 63 3.53 21.95 -11.72
N HIS A 64 3.78 20.64 -11.65
CA HIS A 64 5.10 20.08 -11.40
C HIS A 64 5.94 19.90 -12.67
N ALA A 65 5.31 19.76 -13.84
CA ALA A 65 5.99 19.67 -15.13
C ALA A 65 6.49 21.04 -15.64
N ALA A 66 5.76 22.12 -15.36
CA ALA A 66 6.07 23.53 -15.67
C ALA A 66 6.43 23.87 -17.14
N GLY A 67 5.62 24.70 -17.80
CA GLY A 67 5.87 25.20 -19.18
C GLY A 67 5.37 24.27 -20.30
N HIS A 68 5.99 24.33 -21.49
CA HIS A 68 5.54 23.64 -22.72
C HIS A 68 5.35 22.11 -22.62
N GLY A 69 5.86 21.45 -21.57
CA GLY A 69 5.68 20.03 -21.31
C GLY A 69 4.43 19.67 -20.51
N ALA A 70 3.74 20.64 -19.90
CA ALA A 70 2.65 20.39 -18.95
C ALA A 70 1.44 19.67 -19.59
N VAL A 71 1.07 20.07 -20.81
CA VAL A 71 0.02 19.40 -21.59
C VAL A 71 0.43 17.95 -21.90
N ARG A 72 1.67 17.72 -22.33
CA ARG A 72 2.16 16.36 -22.64
C ARG A 72 2.14 15.45 -21.42
N VAL A 73 2.54 15.98 -20.26
CA VAL A 73 2.44 15.25 -18.99
C VAL A 73 0.98 14.95 -18.66
N GLY A 74 0.08 15.93 -18.78
CA GLY A 74 -1.36 15.75 -18.57
C GLY A 74 -1.96 14.67 -19.48
N LEU A 75 -1.69 14.74 -20.79
CA LEU A 75 -2.16 13.76 -21.77
C LEU A 75 -1.67 12.34 -21.45
N LEU A 76 -0.38 12.19 -21.10
CA LEU A 76 0.19 10.91 -20.73
C LEU A 76 -0.39 10.38 -19.41
N THR A 77 -0.58 11.25 -18.42
CA THR A 77 -1.25 10.91 -17.16
C THR A 77 -2.66 10.39 -17.43
N GLY A 78 -3.43 11.08 -18.27
CA GLY A 78 -4.79 10.67 -18.64
C GLY A 78 -4.83 9.35 -19.41
N LEU A 79 -3.90 9.14 -20.34
CA LEU A 79 -3.82 7.88 -21.09
C LEU A 79 -3.54 6.70 -20.17
N LEU A 80 -2.48 6.80 -19.36
CA LEU A 80 -2.05 5.71 -18.49
C LEU A 80 -3.03 5.46 -17.34
N ALA A 81 -3.57 6.52 -16.71
CA ALA A 81 -4.62 6.37 -15.69
C ALA A 81 -5.88 5.76 -16.30
N GLY A 82 -6.27 6.17 -17.50
CA GLY A 82 -7.38 5.58 -18.25
C GLY A 82 -7.17 4.08 -18.47
N VAL A 83 -6.01 3.67 -18.97
CA VAL A 83 -5.68 2.24 -19.17
C VAL A 83 -5.74 1.46 -17.85
N LEU A 84 -5.19 2.00 -16.75
CA LEU A 84 -5.28 1.36 -15.44
C LEU A 84 -6.73 1.22 -14.95
N ASN A 85 -7.56 2.23 -15.18
CA ASN A 85 -8.97 2.23 -14.78
C ASN A 85 -9.86 1.34 -15.66
N LEU A 86 -9.37 0.84 -16.81
CA LEU A 86 -10.07 -0.20 -17.56
C LEU A 86 -10.26 -1.48 -16.74
N LEU A 87 -9.39 -1.74 -15.75
CA LEU A 87 -9.51 -2.86 -14.82
C LEU A 87 -10.80 -2.79 -13.96
N ILE A 88 -11.36 -1.59 -13.75
CA ILE A 88 -12.65 -1.41 -13.05
C ILE A 88 -13.79 -1.24 -14.06
N LEU A 89 -13.55 -0.51 -15.15
CA LEU A 89 -14.57 -0.32 -16.18
C LEU A 89 -15.04 -1.66 -16.77
N GLY A 90 -14.16 -2.67 -16.82
CA GLY A 90 -14.52 -4.04 -17.20
C GLY A 90 -15.69 -4.59 -16.37
N GLY A 91 -15.62 -4.49 -15.03
CA GLY A 91 -16.69 -4.94 -14.14
C GLY A 91 -17.95 -4.07 -14.17
N VAL A 92 -17.83 -2.79 -14.55
CA VAL A 92 -19.00 -1.91 -14.77
C VAL A 92 -19.75 -2.28 -16.06
N LEU A 93 -19.03 -2.74 -17.08
CA LEU A 93 -19.60 -3.18 -18.36
C LEU A 93 -20.03 -4.65 -18.36
N ALA A 94 -19.56 -5.44 -17.40
CA ALA A 94 -19.86 -6.85 -17.32
C ALA A 94 -21.35 -7.06 -17.01
N PRO A 95 -22.06 -7.90 -17.78
CA PRO A 95 -23.45 -8.24 -17.48
C PRO A 95 -23.53 -9.07 -16.21
N GLU A 96 -24.65 -8.98 -15.50
CA GLU A 96 -24.92 -9.82 -14.34
C GLU A 96 -24.98 -11.30 -14.69
N ASP A 97 -25.56 -11.63 -15.85
CA ASP A 97 -25.55 -12.97 -16.42
C ASP A 97 -24.37 -13.10 -17.40
N PRO A 98 -23.35 -13.92 -17.08
CA PRO A 98 -22.20 -14.14 -17.94
C PRO A 98 -22.56 -14.64 -19.35
N ALA A 99 -23.73 -15.28 -19.54
CA ALA A 99 -24.18 -15.77 -20.83
C ALA A 99 -24.54 -14.65 -21.82
N GLN A 100 -24.83 -13.43 -21.33
CA GLN A 100 -25.28 -12.31 -22.16
C GLN A 100 -24.14 -11.62 -22.92
N GLY A 101 -22.88 -11.89 -22.56
CA GLY A 101 -21.71 -11.23 -23.15
C GLY A 101 -21.68 -9.72 -22.91
N LEU A 102 -20.62 -9.05 -23.37
CA LEU A 102 -20.53 -7.59 -23.20
C LEU A 102 -21.63 -6.85 -23.98
N PRO A 103 -22.17 -5.74 -23.44
CA PRO A 103 -23.25 -5.00 -24.08
C PRO A 103 -22.84 -4.45 -25.45
N ALA A 104 -23.81 -4.31 -26.35
CA ALA A 104 -23.59 -3.70 -27.65
C ALA A 104 -23.01 -2.28 -27.49
N GLY A 105 -21.93 -1.97 -28.22
CA GLY A 105 -21.27 -0.67 -28.15
C GLY A 105 -20.20 -0.52 -27.05
N TRP A 106 -19.86 -1.59 -26.31
CA TRP A 106 -18.81 -1.54 -25.28
C TRP A 106 -17.48 -0.95 -25.77
N ILE A 107 -17.09 -1.21 -27.04
CA ILE A 107 -15.89 -0.64 -27.66
C ILE A 107 -15.98 0.89 -27.71
N GLY A 108 -17.15 1.41 -28.08
CA GLY A 108 -17.43 2.86 -28.10
C GLY A 108 -17.35 3.46 -26.69
N THR A 109 -17.88 2.77 -25.69
CA THR A 109 -17.79 3.22 -24.28
C THR A 109 -16.34 3.26 -23.79
N VAL A 110 -15.54 2.23 -24.08
CA VAL A 110 -14.11 2.20 -23.73
C VAL A 110 -13.35 3.31 -24.45
N GLY A 111 -13.61 3.51 -25.75
CA GLY A 111 -13.02 4.59 -26.54
C GLY A 111 -13.36 5.97 -25.99
N ALA A 112 -14.64 6.21 -25.66
CA ALA A 112 -15.12 7.44 -25.07
C ALA A 112 -14.50 7.70 -23.69
N PHE A 113 -14.39 6.66 -22.85
CA PHE A 113 -13.75 6.74 -21.54
C PHE A 113 -12.27 7.13 -21.64
N LEU A 114 -11.51 6.46 -22.51
CA LEU A 114 -10.10 6.78 -22.73
C LEU A 114 -9.93 8.17 -23.34
N GLY A 115 -10.76 8.54 -24.31
CA GLY A 115 -10.77 9.86 -24.94
C GLY A 115 -11.03 10.97 -23.92
N TYR A 116 -12.08 10.81 -23.11
CA TYR A 116 -12.37 11.69 -21.97
C TYR A 116 -11.16 11.79 -21.04
N SER A 117 -10.58 10.64 -20.63
CA SER A 117 -9.50 10.61 -19.66
C SER A 117 -8.26 11.38 -20.14
N VAL A 118 -7.90 11.21 -21.41
CA VAL A 118 -6.79 11.92 -22.06
C VAL A 118 -7.09 13.42 -22.15
N VAL A 119 -8.26 13.80 -22.66
CA VAL A 119 -8.62 15.21 -22.87
C VAL A 119 -8.72 15.96 -21.54
N ALA A 120 -9.46 15.42 -20.57
CA ALA A 120 -9.63 16.01 -19.24
C ALA A 120 -8.27 16.22 -18.55
N SER A 121 -7.40 15.22 -18.59
CA SER A 121 -6.06 15.33 -17.99
C SER A 121 -5.14 16.26 -18.77
N GLY A 122 -5.29 16.35 -20.09
CA GLY A 122 -4.60 17.33 -20.93
C GLY A 122 -4.97 18.77 -20.56
N VAL A 123 -6.27 19.03 -20.39
CA VAL A 123 -6.81 20.32 -19.90
C VAL A 123 -6.31 20.60 -18.49
N GLY A 124 -6.39 19.63 -17.58
CA GLY A 124 -5.84 19.77 -16.22
C GLY A 124 -4.35 20.10 -16.23
N GLY A 125 -3.56 19.40 -17.06
CA GLY A 125 -2.14 19.66 -17.26
C GLY A 125 -1.87 21.08 -17.79
N TRP A 126 -2.67 21.56 -18.73
CA TRP A 126 -2.60 22.95 -19.24
C TRP A 126 -2.88 23.97 -18.14
N VAL A 127 -3.99 23.83 -17.40
CA VAL A 127 -4.35 24.69 -16.28
C VAL A 127 -3.24 24.70 -15.22
N GLY A 128 -2.74 23.52 -14.86
CA GLY A 128 -1.63 23.40 -13.91
C GLY A 128 -0.34 24.07 -14.37
N GLY A 129 -0.01 23.94 -15.65
CA GLY A 129 1.14 24.61 -16.26
C GLY A 129 0.98 26.14 -16.24
N PHE A 130 -0.22 26.65 -16.50
CA PHE A 130 -0.55 28.07 -16.43
C PHE A 130 -0.45 28.61 -14.99
N LEU A 131 -1.05 27.91 -14.02
CA LEU A 131 -1.04 28.28 -12.60
C LEU A 131 0.35 28.24 -11.96
N ALA A 132 1.30 27.49 -12.53
CA ALA A 132 2.68 27.48 -12.04
C ALA A 132 3.44 28.77 -12.39
N GLY A 133 2.96 29.59 -13.33
CA GLY A 133 3.52 30.90 -13.66
C GLY A 133 5.04 30.91 -13.85
N HIS A 134 5.69 31.97 -13.37
CA HIS A 134 7.15 32.13 -13.34
C HIS A 134 7.84 31.43 -12.14
N GLU A 135 7.13 30.62 -11.33
CA GLU A 135 7.73 29.85 -10.19
C GLU A 135 8.78 28.80 -10.64
N LYS A 136 9.07 28.74 -11.95
CA LYS A 136 10.06 27.89 -12.61
C LYS A 136 11.47 27.97 -12.04
N ALA A 137 11.89 29.13 -11.53
CA ALA A 137 13.31 29.42 -11.32
C ALA A 137 13.94 28.76 -10.08
N THR A 138 13.15 28.29 -9.11
CA THR A 138 13.68 27.91 -7.78
C THR A 138 13.50 26.43 -7.40
N ARG A 139 12.81 25.62 -8.22
CA ARG A 139 12.53 24.22 -7.85
C ARG A 139 13.72 23.31 -8.19
N PRO A 140 14.25 22.54 -7.23
CA PRO A 140 15.27 21.54 -7.52
C PRO A 140 14.70 20.47 -8.47
N PRO A 141 15.54 19.84 -9.31
CA PRO A 141 15.10 18.80 -10.23
C PRO A 141 14.36 17.69 -9.50
N ALA A 142 13.18 17.33 -10.01
CA ALA A 142 12.34 16.30 -9.42
C ALA A 142 12.91 14.91 -9.69
N TYR A 143 13.01 14.08 -8.64
CA TYR A 143 13.46 12.70 -8.74
C TYR A 143 12.25 11.78 -8.85
N TRP A 144 11.77 11.59 -10.08
CA TRP A 144 10.54 10.86 -10.38
C TRP A 144 10.58 9.41 -9.91
N LEU A 145 11.75 8.77 -9.91
CA LEU A 145 11.89 7.40 -9.40
C LEU A 145 11.57 7.29 -7.89
N ALA A 146 12.05 8.25 -7.09
CA ALA A 146 11.74 8.31 -5.66
C ALA A 146 10.26 8.61 -5.42
N ARG A 147 9.68 9.52 -6.21
CA ARG A 147 8.23 9.83 -6.15
C ARG A 147 7.38 8.62 -6.53
N PHE A 148 7.80 7.85 -7.53
CA PHE A 148 7.12 6.62 -7.91
C PHE A 148 7.18 5.58 -6.79
N GLY A 149 8.34 5.43 -6.12
CA GLY A 149 8.46 4.58 -4.93
C GLY A 149 7.47 4.96 -3.82
N ILE A 150 7.25 6.27 -3.60
CA ILE A 150 6.25 6.75 -2.64
C ILE A 150 4.83 6.39 -3.09
N VAL A 151 4.50 6.58 -4.37
CA VAL A 151 3.18 6.20 -4.92
C VAL A 151 2.95 4.68 -4.80
N ALA A 152 3.96 3.86 -5.08
CA ALA A 152 3.88 2.41 -4.94
C ALA A 152 3.75 1.96 -3.47
N ALA A 153 4.38 2.65 -2.51
CA ALA A 153 4.13 2.40 -1.09
C ALA A 153 2.72 2.84 -0.68
N ALA A 154 2.26 4.01 -1.17
CA ALA A 154 0.95 4.55 -0.87
C ALA A 154 -0.18 3.70 -1.47
N SER A 155 0.01 3.04 -2.60
CA SER A 155 -0.98 2.13 -3.20
C SER A 155 -1.25 0.88 -2.37
N VAL A 156 -0.33 0.49 -1.48
CA VAL A 156 -0.54 -0.63 -0.54
C VAL A 156 -1.40 -0.22 0.66
N VAL A 157 -1.48 1.07 0.98
CA VAL A 157 -2.32 1.56 2.09
C VAL A 157 -3.78 1.12 1.96
N PRO A 158 -4.49 1.33 0.83
CA PRO A 158 -5.86 0.83 0.67
C PRO A 158 -5.96 -0.70 0.72
N VAL A 159 -4.90 -1.45 0.37
CA VAL A 159 -4.85 -2.92 0.55
C VAL A 159 -4.88 -3.26 2.04
N LEU A 160 -4.15 -2.54 2.89
CA LEU A 160 -4.13 -2.75 4.34
C LEU A 160 -5.47 -2.40 5.00
N PHE A 161 -6.11 -1.30 4.57
CA PHE A 161 -7.43 -0.90 5.06
C PHE A 161 -8.52 -1.89 4.65
N SER A 162 -8.59 -2.22 3.36
CA SER A 162 -9.56 -3.20 2.85
C SER A 162 -9.34 -4.58 3.48
N GLY A 163 -8.10 -5.02 3.66
CA GLY A 163 -7.81 -6.30 4.32
C GLY A 163 -8.24 -6.30 5.80
N GLY A 164 -8.09 -5.18 6.50
CA GLY A 164 -8.62 -5.01 7.85
C GLY A 164 -10.15 -5.07 7.91
N LEU A 165 -10.84 -4.51 6.90
CA LEU A 165 -12.29 -4.62 6.76
C LEU A 165 -12.73 -6.07 6.48
N VAL A 166 -12.04 -6.77 5.58
CA VAL A 166 -12.29 -8.20 5.29
C VAL A 166 -12.22 -9.05 6.55
N THR A 167 -11.16 -8.89 7.36
CA THR A 167 -11.03 -9.64 8.62
C THR A 167 -12.06 -9.21 9.66
N SER A 168 -12.32 -7.91 9.79
CA SER A 168 -13.22 -7.37 10.82
C SER A 168 -14.69 -7.73 10.55
N HIS A 169 -15.09 -7.76 9.29
CA HIS A 169 -16.40 -8.25 8.86
C HIS A 169 -16.46 -9.79 8.75
N GLN A 170 -15.35 -10.52 8.89
CA GLN A 170 -15.30 -11.98 8.64
C GLN A 170 -15.63 -12.38 7.19
N ALA A 171 -15.54 -11.44 6.25
CA ALA A 171 -15.85 -11.62 4.84
C ALA A 171 -14.74 -12.32 4.03
N GLY A 172 -13.70 -12.89 4.67
CA GLY A 172 -12.51 -13.41 3.98
C GLY A 172 -12.71 -14.72 3.23
N LEU A 173 -13.94 -15.21 3.14
CA LEU A 173 -14.38 -16.43 2.45
C LEU A 173 -15.74 -16.19 1.76
N ALA A 174 -16.07 -14.93 1.43
CA ALA A 174 -17.27 -14.54 0.71
C ALA A 174 -17.20 -14.92 -0.79
N VAL A 175 -16.00 -14.96 -1.36
CA VAL A 175 -15.73 -15.36 -2.74
C VAL A 175 -15.00 -16.71 -2.76
N PRO A 176 -15.58 -17.77 -3.33
CA PRO A 176 -15.09 -19.15 -3.15
C PRO A 176 -13.83 -19.49 -3.96
N ASP A 177 -13.55 -18.75 -5.03
CA ASP A 177 -12.51 -19.06 -5.99
C ASP A 177 -11.40 -18.02 -6.04
N TRP A 178 -10.24 -18.40 -6.56
CA TRP A 178 -9.11 -17.53 -6.88
C TRP A 178 -8.28 -18.16 -8.00
N PRO A 179 -7.76 -17.40 -9.00
CA PRO A 179 -7.74 -15.94 -9.12
C PRO A 179 -9.03 -15.32 -9.68
N ASN A 180 -10.05 -16.13 -9.96
CA ASN A 180 -11.33 -15.67 -10.45
C ASN A 180 -12.22 -15.11 -9.33
N SER A 181 -13.41 -14.64 -9.68
CA SER A 181 -14.50 -14.33 -8.75
C SER A 181 -15.80 -14.87 -9.33
N PHE A 182 -16.31 -15.93 -8.71
CA PHE A 182 -17.45 -16.70 -9.18
C PHE A 182 -17.30 -17.22 -10.62
N GLY A 183 -16.10 -17.70 -10.97
CA GLY A 183 -15.77 -18.21 -12.30
C GLY A 183 -15.47 -17.13 -13.35
N ALA A 184 -15.81 -15.86 -13.09
CA ALA A 184 -15.42 -14.74 -13.95
C ALA A 184 -13.98 -14.30 -13.66
N LEU A 185 -13.27 -13.81 -14.69
CA LEU A 185 -12.04 -13.06 -14.47
C LEU A 185 -12.34 -11.91 -13.50
N MET A 186 -11.53 -11.72 -12.45
CA MET A 186 -11.87 -10.77 -11.37
C MET A 186 -12.20 -9.35 -11.87
N PHE A 187 -11.52 -8.86 -12.91
CA PHE A 187 -11.74 -7.52 -13.48
C PHE A 187 -13.00 -7.39 -14.36
N LEU A 188 -13.67 -8.52 -14.61
CA LEU A 188 -14.95 -8.62 -15.32
C LEU A 188 -16.05 -9.17 -14.41
N TYR A 189 -15.81 -9.23 -13.10
CA TYR A 189 -16.89 -9.51 -12.15
C TYR A 189 -17.80 -8.28 -12.07
N PRO A 190 -19.13 -8.43 -12.22
CA PRO A 190 -20.05 -7.30 -12.24
C PRO A 190 -20.01 -6.49 -10.95
N VAL A 191 -19.78 -5.18 -11.06
CA VAL A 191 -19.72 -4.29 -9.89
C VAL A 191 -21.08 -4.23 -9.16
N SER A 192 -22.20 -4.44 -9.87
CA SER A 192 -23.53 -4.51 -9.25
C SER A 192 -23.70 -5.69 -8.28
N ARG A 193 -22.88 -6.75 -8.43
CA ARG A 193 -22.88 -7.93 -7.56
C ARG A 193 -21.89 -7.84 -6.40
N MET A 194 -21.12 -6.77 -6.33
CA MET A 194 -20.22 -6.50 -5.20
C MET A 194 -21.02 -5.93 -4.02
N THR A 195 -21.84 -6.77 -3.37
CA THR A 195 -22.65 -6.41 -2.20
C THR A 195 -22.17 -7.14 -0.94
N GLY A 196 -22.54 -6.66 0.25
CA GLY A 196 -22.26 -7.35 1.52
C GLY A 196 -20.79 -7.74 1.73
N GLY A 197 -20.55 -8.98 2.19
CA GLY A 197 -19.22 -9.56 2.34
C GLY A 197 -18.40 -9.63 1.04
N ILE A 198 -19.07 -9.89 -0.10
CA ILE A 198 -18.42 -9.99 -1.42
C ILE A 198 -17.74 -8.67 -1.79
N TYR A 199 -18.38 -7.54 -1.49
CA TYR A 199 -17.79 -6.22 -1.69
C TYR A 199 -16.43 -6.10 -1.03
N TYR A 200 -16.32 -6.45 0.26
CA TYR A 200 -15.09 -6.27 1.04
C TYR A 200 -13.97 -7.16 0.51
N GLU A 201 -14.27 -8.44 0.25
CA GLU A 201 -13.26 -9.38 -0.24
C GLU A 201 -12.81 -9.04 -1.66
N HIS A 202 -13.76 -8.79 -2.57
CA HIS A 202 -13.44 -8.49 -3.96
C HIS A 202 -12.69 -7.16 -4.10
N ALA A 203 -13.11 -6.11 -3.39
CA ALA A 203 -12.39 -4.83 -3.39
C ALA A 203 -10.95 -4.96 -2.87
N HIS A 204 -10.72 -5.79 -1.84
CA HIS A 204 -9.37 -6.08 -1.35
C HIS A 204 -8.49 -6.73 -2.42
N ARG A 205 -9.03 -7.73 -3.15
CA ARG A 205 -8.35 -8.39 -4.28
C ARG A 205 -7.97 -7.40 -5.37
N LEU A 206 -8.91 -6.53 -5.77
CA LEU A 206 -8.69 -5.48 -6.77
C LEU A 206 -7.56 -4.53 -6.35
N PHE A 207 -7.59 -3.99 -5.13
CA PHE A 207 -6.50 -3.14 -4.63
C PHE A 207 -5.15 -3.87 -4.60
N GLY A 208 -5.15 -5.16 -4.25
CA GLY A 208 -3.96 -6.01 -4.31
C GLY A 208 -3.36 -6.08 -5.72
N SER A 209 -4.20 -6.24 -6.74
CA SER A 209 -3.76 -6.23 -8.15
C SER A 209 -3.22 -4.87 -8.59
N LEU A 210 -3.87 -3.76 -8.24
CA LEU A 210 -3.39 -2.41 -8.56
C LEU A 210 -2.04 -2.12 -7.89
N ALA A 211 -1.88 -2.50 -6.63
CA ALA A 211 -0.61 -2.38 -5.91
C ALA A 211 0.49 -3.24 -6.57
N GLY A 212 0.17 -4.48 -6.95
CA GLY A 212 1.07 -5.37 -7.68
C GLY A 212 1.55 -4.77 -9.01
N LEU A 213 0.64 -4.22 -9.81
CA LEU A 213 0.99 -3.50 -11.05
C LEU A 213 1.89 -2.29 -10.78
N GLY A 214 1.63 -1.56 -9.69
CA GLY A 214 2.49 -0.46 -9.23
C GLY A 214 3.91 -0.91 -8.90
N VAL A 215 4.07 -2.05 -8.24
CA VAL A 215 5.40 -2.60 -7.89
C VAL A 215 6.11 -3.18 -9.10
N ILE A 216 5.40 -3.79 -10.05
CA ILE A 216 5.95 -4.20 -11.36
C ILE A 216 6.49 -2.97 -12.10
N ALA A 217 5.67 -1.92 -12.25
CA ALA A 217 6.08 -0.67 -12.88
C ALA A 217 7.27 -0.04 -12.15
N LEU A 218 7.33 -0.14 -10.82
CA LEU A 218 8.44 0.38 -10.02
C LEU A 218 9.72 -0.36 -10.32
N LEU A 219 9.68 -1.70 -10.37
CA LEU A 219 10.83 -2.51 -10.72
C LEU A 219 11.34 -2.17 -12.12
N LEU A 220 10.46 -2.08 -13.12
CA LEU A 220 10.85 -1.69 -14.49
C LEU A 220 11.52 -0.31 -14.50
N PHE A 221 10.97 0.65 -13.75
CA PHE A 221 11.52 2.00 -13.66
C PHE A 221 12.89 1.99 -12.94
N VAL A 222 13.05 1.20 -11.88
CA VAL A 222 14.33 1.02 -11.17
C VAL A 222 15.38 0.35 -12.06
N LEU A 223 15.02 -0.69 -12.81
CA LEU A 223 15.91 -1.38 -13.74
C LEU A 223 16.39 -0.45 -14.86
N ALA A 224 15.50 0.41 -15.36
CA ALA A 224 15.81 1.39 -16.40
C ALA A 224 16.68 2.56 -15.89
N ALA A 225 16.44 3.07 -14.67
CA ALA A 225 16.99 4.35 -14.23
C ALA A 225 18.05 4.27 -13.11
N ASP A 226 18.05 3.25 -12.25
CA ASP A 226 19.00 3.13 -11.13
C ASP A 226 20.13 2.17 -11.46
N ARG A 227 21.40 2.56 -11.24
CA ARG A 227 22.57 1.69 -11.51
C ARG A 227 22.99 0.83 -10.31
N ARG A 228 22.46 1.09 -9.11
CA ARG A 228 22.87 0.41 -7.88
C ARG A 228 22.28 -0.99 -7.85
N ARG A 229 23.11 -2.02 -8.04
CA ARG A 229 22.70 -3.44 -8.08
C ARG A 229 21.87 -3.84 -6.86
N TRP A 230 22.28 -3.42 -5.65
CA TRP A 230 21.57 -3.75 -4.42
C TRP A 230 20.16 -3.14 -4.35
N VAL A 231 19.93 -1.96 -4.95
CA VAL A 231 18.59 -1.34 -5.04
C VAL A 231 17.70 -2.13 -6.01
N ARG A 232 18.25 -2.56 -7.16
CA ARG A 232 17.54 -3.41 -8.12
C ARG A 232 17.11 -4.73 -7.50
N TRP A 233 18.01 -5.39 -6.78
CA TRP A 233 17.69 -6.62 -6.04
C TRP A 233 16.67 -6.38 -4.93
N SER A 234 16.75 -5.25 -4.22
CA SER A 234 15.74 -4.89 -3.19
C SER A 234 14.35 -4.67 -3.79
N ALA A 235 14.26 -4.02 -4.97
CA ALA A 235 13.01 -3.84 -5.69
C ALA A 235 12.47 -5.16 -6.27
N ALA A 236 13.35 -6.03 -6.78
CA ALA A 236 12.98 -7.37 -7.24
C ALA A 236 12.47 -8.25 -6.09
N ALA A 237 13.12 -8.19 -4.92
CA ALA A 237 12.66 -8.85 -3.70
C ALA A 237 11.29 -8.32 -3.24
N ALA A 238 11.05 -7.00 -3.36
CA ALA A 238 9.74 -6.42 -3.06
C ALA A 238 8.65 -6.97 -4.00
N LEU A 239 8.93 -7.10 -5.31
CA LEU A 239 8.00 -7.72 -6.25
C LEU A 239 7.75 -9.20 -5.91
N LEU A 240 8.81 -9.96 -5.61
CA LEU A 240 8.68 -11.36 -5.22
C LEU A 240 7.83 -11.52 -3.96
N ALA A 241 8.00 -10.64 -2.96
CA ALA A 241 7.18 -10.62 -1.77
C ALA A 241 5.70 -10.36 -2.10
N VAL A 242 5.40 -9.39 -2.97
CA VAL A 242 4.01 -9.10 -3.41
C VAL A 242 3.39 -10.28 -4.16
N VAL A 243 4.15 -10.96 -5.03
CA VAL A 243 3.67 -12.17 -5.72
C VAL A 243 3.37 -13.28 -4.71
N ALA A 244 4.29 -13.51 -3.76
CA ALA A 244 4.08 -14.47 -2.68
C ALA A 244 2.85 -14.12 -1.82
N GLN A 245 2.59 -12.84 -1.57
CA GLN A 245 1.38 -12.39 -0.87
C GLN A 245 0.11 -12.73 -1.64
N GLY A 246 0.07 -12.45 -2.95
CA GLY A 246 -1.08 -12.76 -3.80
C GLY A 246 -1.38 -14.26 -3.82
N ILE A 247 -0.34 -15.09 -3.96
CA ILE A 247 -0.46 -16.55 -3.92
C ILE A 247 -0.93 -17.02 -2.54
N LEU A 248 -0.32 -16.54 -1.46
CA LEU A 248 -0.66 -16.96 -0.10
C LEU A 248 -2.11 -16.62 0.26
N GLY A 249 -2.59 -15.43 -0.13
CA GLY A 249 -3.98 -15.02 0.06
C GLY A 249 -4.94 -15.88 -0.77
N GLY A 250 -4.65 -16.09 -2.07
CA GLY A 250 -5.49 -16.88 -2.96
C GLY A 250 -5.57 -18.37 -2.60
N VAL A 251 -4.44 -18.98 -2.25
CA VAL A 251 -4.39 -20.38 -1.80
C VAL A 251 -5.13 -20.54 -0.46
N GLY A 252 -5.06 -19.53 0.43
CA GLY A 252 -5.83 -19.53 1.68
C GLY A 252 -7.34 -19.66 1.45
N VAL A 253 -7.87 -19.02 0.41
CA VAL A 253 -9.28 -19.16 0.00
C VAL A 253 -9.53 -20.53 -0.62
N ALA A 254 -8.71 -20.95 -1.59
CA ALA A 254 -8.91 -22.22 -2.30
C ALA A 254 -8.87 -23.47 -1.40
N ILE A 255 -8.06 -23.44 -0.33
CA ILE A 255 -7.97 -24.54 0.63
C ILE A 255 -9.11 -24.53 1.65
N ALA A 256 -9.81 -23.39 1.84
CA ALA A 256 -10.97 -23.34 2.72
C ALA A 256 -12.10 -24.23 2.22
N ASP A 257 -12.33 -24.23 0.89
CA ASP A 257 -13.54 -24.80 0.31
C ASP A 257 -13.57 -26.34 0.25
N GLY A 258 -12.45 -27.03 0.02
CA GLY A 258 -12.48 -28.49 -0.17
C GLY A 258 -13.32 -28.97 -1.38
N GLN A 259 -14.02 -28.08 -2.09
CA GLN A 259 -14.77 -28.37 -3.31
C GLN A 259 -13.93 -28.01 -4.53
N GLY A 260 -13.52 -29.04 -5.28
CA GLY A 260 -12.81 -28.91 -6.55
C GLY A 260 -13.71 -28.71 -7.76
N ASP A 261 -14.99 -28.39 -7.57
CA ASP A 261 -15.98 -28.31 -8.65
C ASP A 261 -16.32 -26.87 -9.02
N TRP A 262 -15.58 -26.33 -9.99
CA TRP A 262 -15.79 -24.98 -10.52
C TRP A 262 -17.17 -24.78 -11.17
N GLN A 263 -17.88 -25.85 -11.56
CA GLN A 263 -19.23 -25.73 -12.11
C GLN A 263 -20.25 -25.38 -11.02
N GLN A 264 -20.04 -25.84 -9.78
CA GLN A 264 -20.87 -25.49 -8.64
C GLN A 264 -20.69 -24.02 -8.25
N VAL A 265 -19.47 -23.48 -8.34
CA VAL A 265 -19.18 -22.07 -8.01
C VAL A 265 -20.02 -21.08 -8.85
N ALA A 266 -20.13 -21.31 -10.16
CA ALA A 266 -20.90 -20.45 -11.05
C ALA A 266 -22.42 -20.58 -10.82
N ALA A 267 -22.90 -21.80 -10.53
CA ALA A 267 -24.30 -22.04 -10.20
C ALA A 267 -24.70 -21.37 -8.87
N THR A 268 -23.82 -21.43 -7.86
CA THR A 268 -24.01 -20.76 -6.56
C THR A 268 -24.10 -19.25 -6.71
N ALA A 269 -23.28 -18.65 -7.59
CA ALA A 269 -23.31 -17.22 -7.88
C ALA A 269 -24.65 -16.71 -8.43
N ALA A 270 -25.38 -17.56 -9.16
CA ALA A 270 -26.69 -17.23 -9.72
C ALA A 270 -27.84 -17.36 -8.71
N GLN A 271 -27.58 -18.00 -7.56
CA GLN A 271 -28.58 -18.27 -6.51
C GLN A 271 -28.40 -17.39 -5.27
N LEU A 272 -27.38 -16.51 -5.27
CA LEU A 272 -27.16 -15.59 -4.15
C LEU A 272 -28.32 -14.59 -4.05
N PRO A 273 -28.80 -14.30 -2.81
CA PRO A 273 -29.80 -13.26 -2.59
C PRO A 273 -29.22 -11.87 -2.88
N ASP A 274 -30.09 -10.91 -3.20
CA ASP A 274 -29.67 -9.53 -3.49
C ASP A 274 -29.12 -8.82 -2.22
N ASP A 275 -29.61 -9.20 -1.03
CA ASP A 275 -29.28 -8.59 0.26
C ASP A 275 -28.25 -9.42 1.06
N ILE A 276 -27.01 -9.43 0.58
CA ILE A 276 -25.92 -10.17 1.22
C ILE A 276 -25.46 -9.49 2.52
N PRO A 277 -25.43 -10.19 3.68
CA PRO A 277 -24.90 -9.67 4.93
C PRO A 277 -23.41 -9.29 4.84
N ALA A 278 -22.95 -8.36 5.67
CA ALA A 278 -21.55 -7.93 5.68
C ALA A 278 -20.59 -9.04 6.14
N ASP A 279 -21.06 -9.96 6.99
CA ASP A 279 -20.34 -11.12 7.52
C ASP A 279 -20.55 -12.40 6.71
N PHE A 280 -21.07 -12.27 5.49
CA PHE A 280 -21.26 -13.38 4.58
C PHE A 280 -19.95 -14.11 4.29
N ALA A 281 -19.97 -15.43 4.47
CA ALA A 281 -18.93 -16.36 4.05
C ALA A 281 -19.61 -17.53 3.35
N LEU A 282 -19.16 -17.87 2.14
CA LEU A 282 -19.72 -18.93 1.35
C LEU A 282 -19.16 -20.30 1.73
N THR A 283 -17.89 -20.33 2.13
CA THR A 283 -17.18 -21.58 2.47
C THR A 283 -16.89 -21.63 3.97
N THR A 284 -16.99 -22.83 4.56
CA THR A 284 -16.57 -23.04 5.95
C THR A 284 -15.06 -23.02 6.07
N ASP A 285 -14.56 -22.33 7.09
CA ASP A 285 -13.13 -22.20 7.34
C ASP A 285 -12.49 -23.47 7.93
N ASN A 286 -11.18 -23.61 7.77
CA ASN A 286 -10.40 -24.67 8.42
C ASN A 286 -9.07 -24.13 8.97
N ALA A 287 -8.44 -24.88 9.88
CA ALA A 287 -7.24 -24.42 10.58
C ALA A 287 -6.07 -24.05 9.65
N LEU A 288 -5.94 -24.73 8.51
CA LEU A 288 -4.90 -24.43 7.53
C LEU A 288 -5.20 -23.12 6.79
N SER A 289 -6.43 -22.93 6.30
CA SER A 289 -6.87 -21.67 5.70
C SER A 289 -6.71 -20.48 6.65
N ALA A 290 -7.17 -20.62 7.89
CA ALA A 290 -7.03 -19.61 8.94
C ALA A 290 -5.55 -19.25 9.18
N SER A 291 -4.66 -20.25 9.24
CA SER A 291 -3.22 -20.03 9.39
C SER A 291 -2.62 -19.31 8.18
N MET A 292 -3.00 -19.66 6.95
CA MET A 292 -2.51 -19.00 5.74
C MET A 292 -2.95 -17.54 5.67
N ARG A 293 -4.21 -17.24 6.01
CA ARG A 293 -4.73 -15.87 6.09
C ARG A 293 -4.06 -15.06 7.19
N MET A 294 -3.74 -15.68 8.33
CA MET A 294 -2.94 -15.05 9.38
C MET A 294 -1.53 -14.69 8.87
N VAL A 295 -0.82 -15.64 8.25
CA VAL A 295 0.53 -15.40 7.71
C VAL A 295 0.50 -14.34 6.62
N HIS A 296 -0.49 -14.36 5.73
CA HIS A 296 -0.75 -13.33 4.73
C HIS A 296 -0.93 -11.95 5.37
N GLY A 297 -1.79 -11.82 6.37
CA GLY A 297 -2.00 -10.55 7.07
C GLY A 297 -0.74 -9.98 7.74
N VAL A 298 0.08 -10.85 8.34
CA VAL A 298 1.36 -10.45 8.97
C VAL A 298 2.38 -10.02 7.91
N THR A 299 2.58 -10.85 6.89
CA THR A 299 3.60 -10.63 5.85
C THR A 299 3.22 -9.51 4.88
N GLY A 300 1.94 -9.19 4.71
CA GLY A 300 1.46 -8.03 3.97
C GLY A 300 1.94 -6.71 4.58
N GLN A 301 1.92 -6.59 5.91
CA GLN A 301 2.41 -5.40 6.62
C GLN A 301 3.95 -5.27 6.53
N MET A 302 4.67 -6.39 6.54
CA MET A 302 6.12 -6.41 6.29
C MET A 302 6.45 -6.00 4.86
N THR A 303 5.67 -6.47 3.89
CA THR A 303 5.83 -6.13 2.47
C THR A 303 5.61 -4.64 2.24
N PHE A 304 4.58 -4.05 2.86
CA PHE A 304 4.37 -2.60 2.87
C PHE A 304 5.61 -1.84 3.37
N ALA A 305 6.15 -2.23 4.53
CA ALA A 305 7.35 -1.62 5.09
C ALA A 305 8.57 -1.76 4.16
N TRP A 306 8.73 -2.91 3.51
CA TRP A 306 9.81 -3.14 2.54
C TRP A 306 9.69 -2.19 1.33
N ILE A 307 8.49 -2.04 0.76
CA ILE A 307 8.25 -1.12 -0.37
C ILE A 307 8.54 0.33 0.04
N ALA A 308 8.15 0.74 1.26
CA ALA A 308 8.48 2.06 1.80
C ALA A 308 9.99 2.26 1.99
N VAL A 309 10.72 1.22 2.44
CA VAL A 309 12.18 1.22 2.53
C VAL A 309 12.83 1.34 1.15
N VAL A 310 12.31 0.63 0.13
CA VAL A 310 12.75 0.81 -1.27
C VAL A 310 12.53 2.25 -1.71
N ALA A 311 11.38 2.86 -1.42
CA ALA A 311 11.14 4.27 -1.72
C ALA A 311 12.18 5.20 -1.04
N ALA A 312 12.58 4.89 0.20
CA ALA A 312 13.65 5.61 0.89
C ALA A 312 15.02 5.45 0.20
N PHE A 313 15.37 4.25 -0.27
CA PHE A 313 16.62 3.98 -1.01
C PHE A 313 16.72 4.75 -2.33
N LEU A 314 15.56 4.96 -2.98
CA LEU A 314 15.43 5.73 -4.22
C LEU A 314 15.49 7.24 -3.96
N SER A 315 15.26 7.69 -2.72
CA SER A 315 15.33 9.10 -2.36
C SER A 315 16.75 9.67 -2.50
N LEU A 316 16.82 10.96 -2.86
CA LEU A 316 18.09 11.69 -2.83
C LEU A 316 18.68 11.87 -1.42
N ARG A 317 17.82 11.86 -0.41
CA ARG A 317 18.25 12.04 0.97
C ARG A 317 19.17 10.89 1.35
N TRP A 318 18.85 9.67 0.89
CA TRP A 318 19.65 8.46 1.14
C TRP A 318 21.15 8.72 0.92
N PRO A 319 21.67 8.98 -0.29
CA PRO A 319 23.09 9.25 -0.50
C PRO A 319 23.63 10.47 0.24
N ARG A 320 22.84 11.55 0.38
CA ARG A 320 23.32 12.88 0.82
C ARG A 320 23.48 13.05 2.33
N SER A 321 22.64 12.44 3.15
CA SER A 321 22.61 12.72 4.61
C SER A 321 23.75 12.10 5.44
N GLY A 322 24.80 11.57 4.80
CA GLY A 322 26.00 11.09 5.48
C GLY A 322 27.24 11.96 5.20
N SER A 323 27.03 13.25 4.88
CA SER A 323 28.10 14.23 4.66
C SER A 323 28.50 14.99 5.92
N GLU A 324 27.78 14.83 7.04
CA GLU A 324 28.15 15.45 8.32
C GLU A 324 28.81 14.44 9.27
N PRO A 325 29.88 14.81 10.01
CA PRO A 325 30.69 13.89 10.84
C PRO A 325 30.03 13.34 12.11
N ARG A 326 28.69 13.34 12.22
CA ARG A 326 28.00 12.89 13.43
C ARG A 326 27.65 11.40 13.34
N ALA A 327 28.58 10.56 13.80
CA ALA A 327 28.37 9.12 13.93
C ALA A 327 27.14 8.82 14.80
N VAL A 328 26.23 7.99 14.27
CA VAL A 328 25.17 7.37 15.07
C VAL A 328 25.80 6.21 15.84
N ASP A 329 25.60 6.16 17.15
CA ASP A 329 26.15 5.06 17.95
C ASP A 329 25.55 3.70 17.55
N GLY A 330 26.37 2.65 17.66
CA GLY A 330 25.91 1.29 17.36
C GLY A 330 24.82 0.78 18.29
N ALA A 331 24.57 1.44 19.43
CA ALA A 331 23.52 1.04 20.35
C ALA A 331 22.13 1.30 19.75
N LEU A 332 21.90 2.44 19.08
CA LEU A 332 20.64 2.70 18.37
C LEU A 332 20.35 1.62 17.33
N SER A 333 21.35 1.23 16.53
CA SER A 333 21.19 0.20 15.51
C SER A 333 20.82 -1.16 16.10
N ARG A 334 21.46 -1.58 17.21
CA ARG A 334 21.09 -2.81 17.93
C ARG A 334 19.70 -2.75 18.55
N MET A 335 19.33 -1.61 19.14
CA MET A 335 17.98 -1.39 19.68
C MET A 335 16.91 -1.45 18.58
N CYS A 336 17.19 -0.91 17.40
CA CYS A 336 16.29 -1.00 16.26
C CYS A 336 16.09 -2.46 15.80
N VAL A 337 17.12 -3.30 15.79
CA VAL A 337 16.96 -4.74 15.52
C VAL A 337 16.07 -5.41 16.56
N ALA A 338 16.33 -5.16 17.85
CA ALA A 338 15.47 -5.69 18.92
C ALA A 338 14.03 -5.23 18.76
N LEU A 339 13.82 -3.95 18.41
CA LEU A 339 12.51 -3.38 18.12
C LEU A 339 11.80 -4.10 16.96
N MET A 340 12.50 -4.38 15.86
CA MET A 340 11.92 -5.11 14.71
C MET A 340 11.52 -6.54 15.08
N ILE A 341 12.29 -7.22 15.95
CA ILE A 341 11.97 -8.56 16.44
C ILE A 341 10.70 -8.51 17.31
N VAL A 342 10.65 -7.63 18.32
CA VAL A 342 9.46 -7.54 19.19
C VAL A 342 8.23 -7.04 18.44
N LEU A 343 8.36 -6.13 17.47
CA LEU A 343 7.24 -5.73 16.62
C LEU A 343 6.72 -6.87 15.77
N THR A 344 7.61 -7.71 15.23
CA THR A 344 7.21 -8.89 14.47
C THR A 344 6.45 -9.88 15.36
N LEU A 345 6.92 -10.14 16.57
CA LEU A 345 6.20 -10.97 17.54
C LEU A 345 4.83 -10.37 17.90
N GLN A 346 4.76 -9.08 18.18
CA GLN A 346 3.50 -8.39 18.51
C GLN A 346 2.50 -8.45 17.37
N LEU A 347 2.97 -8.28 16.13
CA LEU A 347 2.16 -8.36 14.93
C LEU A 347 1.58 -9.78 14.77
N THR A 348 2.41 -10.82 14.95
CA THR A 348 1.96 -12.21 14.93
C THR A 348 0.96 -12.51 16.03
N LEU A 349 1.20 -12.04 17.27
CA LEU A 349 0.26 -12.20 18.39
C LEU A 349 -1.08 -11.51 18.12
N GLY A 350 -1.06 -10.32 17.51
CA GLY A 350 -2.27 -9.58 17.16
C GLY A 350 -3.06 -10.22 16.02
N ALA A 351 -2.38 -10.84 15.06
CA ALA A 351 -3.03 -11.62 14.01
C ALA A 351 -3.60 -12.93 14.58
N ALA A 352 -2.84 -13.63 15.43
CA ALA A 352 -3.26 -14.86 16.08
C ALA A 352 -4.49 -14.66 16.97
N SER A 353 -4.58 -13.54 17.72
CA SER A 353 -5.77 -13.25 18.53
C SER A 353 -7.02 -13.11 17.65
N ARG A 354 -6.91 -12.54 16.44
CA ARG A 354 -8.02 -12.38 15.50
C ARG A 354 -8.42 -13.66 14.78
N HIS A 355 -7.46 -14.50 14.40
CA HIS A 355 -7.74 -15.71 13.64
C HIS A 355 -8.17 -16.89 14.53
N PHE A 356 -7.63 -16.99 15.74
CA PHE A 356 -7.95 -18.08 16.66
C PHE A 356 -8.97 -17.69 17.74
N GLN A 357 -9.25 -16.39 17.93
CA GLN A 357 -10.22 -15.85 18.89
C GLN A 357 -10.06 -16.41 20.33
N HIS A 358 -8.83 -16.74 20.73
CA HIS A 358 -8.53 -17.27 22.07
C HIS A 358 -8.18 -16.17 23.05
N PHE A 359 -8.84 -16.18 24.21
CA PHE A 359 -8.65 -15.19 25.28
C PHE A 359 -7.20 -15.07 25.76
N HIS A 360 -6.52 -16.20 25.99
CA HIS A 360 -5.11 -16.18 26.42
C HIS A 360 -4.16 -15.54 25.40
N ILE A 361 -4.40 -15.74 24.10
CA ILE A 361 -3.60 -15.09 23.03
C ILE A 361 -3.83 -13.59 23.06
N ALA A 362 -5.08 -13.14 23.24
CA ALA A 362 -5.41 -11.72 23.34
C ALA A 362 -4.78 -11.05 24.58
N LEU A 363 -4.79 -11.71 25.74
CA LEU A 363 -4.08 -11.25 26.94
C LEU A 363 -2.57 -11.17 26.71
N THR A 364 -1.99 -12.18 26.04
CA THR A 364 -0.56 -12.21 25.72
C THR A 364 -0.19 -11.06 24.78
N HIS A 365 -0.98 -10.83 23.74
CA HIS A 365 -0.83 -9.68 22.83
C HIS A 365 -0.91 -8.34 23.59
N THR A 366 -1.86 -8.21 24.51
CA THR A 366 -2.06 -7.00 25.31
C THR A 366 -0.89 -6.74 26.27
N GLY A 367 -0.44 -7.78 26.98
CA GLY A 367 0.71 -7.70 27.88
C GLY A 367 2.02 -7.42 27.14
N PHE A 368 2.26 -8.11 26.02
CA PHE A 368 3.47 -7.92 25.21
C PHE A 368 3.51 -6.54 24.53
N ALA A 369 2.35 -5.90 24.31
CA ALA A 369 2.29 -4.52 23.81
C ALA A 369 3.06 -3.53 24.70
N LEU A 370 3.12 -3.76 26.02
CA LEU A 370 3.91 -2.91 26.93
C LEU A 370 5.40 -2.97 26.61
N VAL A 371 5.93 -4.17 26.33
CA VAL A 371 7.33 -4.35 25.93
C VAL A 371 7.60 -3.58 24.63
N VAL A 372 6.70 -3.69 23.65
CA VAL A 372 6.81 -2.96 22.39
C VAL A 372 6.82 -1.45 22.62
N VAL A 373 5.91 -0.92 23.44
CA VAL A 373 5.83 0.51 23.76
C VAL A 373 7.13 1.00 24.38
N VAL A 374 7.65 0.31 25.39
CA VAL A 374 8.90 0.69 26.06
C VAL A 374 10.08 0.69 25.09
N VAL A 375 10.26 -0.38 24.32
CA VAL A 375 11.38 -0.50 23.37
C VAL A 375 11.26 0.54 22.23
N ALA A 376 10.05 0.78 21.73
CA ALA A 376 9.78 1.77 20.68
C ALA A 376 10.08 3.19 21.15
N LEU A 377 9.62 3.57 22.35
CA LEU A 377 9.90 4.88 22.95
C LEU A 377 11.40 5.05 23.22
N ALA A 378 12.08 4.02 23.72
CA ALA A 378 13.53 4.08 23.93
C ALA A 378 14.29 4.33 22.62
N CYS A 379 13.91 3.64 21.52
CA CYS A 379 14.47 3.88 20.20
C CYS A 379 14.17 5.30 19.68
N ALA A 380 12.92 5.75 19.79
CA ALA A 380 12.49 7.06 19.32
C ALA A 380 13.17 8.22 20.07
N PHE A 381 13.25 8.14 21.41
CA PHE A 381 13.93 9.16 22.21
C PHE A 381 15.44 9.18 21.98
N ARG A 382 16.06 8.01 21.74
CA ARG A 382 17.48 7.98 21.33
C ARG A 382 17.66 8.60 19.95
N ALA A 383 16.75 8.34 19.00
CA ALA A 383 16.77 8.93 17.66
C ALA A 383 16.73 10.48 17.69
N PHE A 384 16.10 11.11 18.69
CA PHE A 384 16.07 12.57 18.85
C PHE A 384 17.43 13.20 19.09
N ARG A 385 18.42 12.43 19.57
CA ARG A 385 19.77 12.93 19.86
C ARG A 385 20.66 13.02 18.61
N HIS A 386 20.17 12.55 17.47
CA HIS A 386 20.95 12.46 16.22
C HIS A 386 20.47 13.46 15.16
N ALA A 387 21.23 13.59 14.08
CA ALA A 387 20.87 14.43 12.95
C ALA A 387 19.72 13.83 12.13
N ALA A 388 19.10 14.67 11.29
CA ALA A 388 18.07 14.23 10.37
C ALA A 388 18.56 13.07 9.46
N PRO A 389 17.69 12.10 9.12
CA PRO A 389 16.24 12.10 9.34
C PRO A 389 15.78 11.40 10.64
N LEU A 390 16.68 10.96 11.52
CA LEU A 390 16.34 10.13 12.68
C LEU A 390 15.33 10.79 13.65
N PRO A 391 15.44 12.10 13.99
CA PRO A 391 14.45 12.73 14.86
C PRO A 391 13.04 12.81 14.26
N LEU A 392 12.93 12.97 12.94
CA LEU A 392 11.63 12.99 12.26
C LEU A 392 10.96 11.61 12.40
N LEU A 393 11.71 10.54 12.14
CA LEU A 393 11.20 9.17 12.28
C LEU A 393 10.83 8.87 13.72
N GLY A 394 11.63 9.30 14.70
CA GLY A 394 11.28 9.19 16.12
C GLY A 394 9.95 9.88 16.46
N ARG A 395 9.69 11.08 15.92
CA ARG A 395 8.43 11.83 16.19
C ARG A 395 7.24 11.14 15.55
N ILE A 396 7.41 10.63 14.33
CA ILE A 396 6.39 9.82 13.64
C ILE A 396 6.08 8.56 14.48
N ILE A 397 7.11 7.83 14.94
CA ILE A 397 6.92 6.63 15.78
C ILE A 397 6.15 6.98 17.06
N VAL A 398 6.54 8.03 17.79
CA VAL A 398 5.82 8.46 19.00
C VAL A 398 4.37 8.81 18.69
N GLY A 399 4.12 9.61 17.65
CA GLY A 399 2.76 10.02 17.28
C GLY A 399 1.86 8.84 16.92
N VAL A 400 2.34 7.94 16.05
CA VAL A 400 1.55 6.77 15.64
C VAL A 400 1.41 5.76 16.79
N LEU A 401 2.42 5.63 17.66
CA LEU A 401 2.35 4.76 18.84
C LEU A 401 1.28 5.22 19.84
N ILE A 402 1.13 6.53 20.05
CA ILE A 402 0.05 7.08 20.90
C ILE A 402 -1.31 6.66 20.32
N VAL A 403 -1.51 6.84 19.01
CA VAL A 403 -2.75 6.45 18.33
C VAL A 403 -2.97 4.93 18.45
N GLN A 404 -1.93 4.11 18.27
CA GLN A 404 -2.01 2.65 18.39
C GLN A 404 -2.45 2.20 19.78
N VAL A 405 -1.92 2.82 20.84
CA VAL A 405 -2.27 2.49 22.22
C VAL A 405 -3.73 2.86 22.49
N VAL A 406 -4.17 4.06 22.08
CA VAL A 406 -5.58 4.49 22.21
C VAL A 406 -6.51 3.52 21.48
N LEU A 407 -6.20 3.19 20.23
CA LEU A 407 -6.97 2.23 19.43
C LEU A 407 -6.93 0.82 20.03
N GLY A 408 -5.81 0.42 20.63
CA GLY A 408 -5.66 -0.88 21.29
C GLY A 408 -6.54 -1.01 22.52
N PHE A 409 -6.55 0.01 23.38
CA PHE A 409 -7.49 0.08 24.49
C PHE A 409 -8.94 0.09 24.01
N ALA A 410 -9.28 0.88 22.99
CA ALA A 410 -10.62 0.87 22.42
C ALA A 410 -11.03 -0.52 21.89
N THR A 411 -10.09 -1.25 21.25
CA THR A 411 -10.30 -2.61 20.75
C THR A 411 -10.62 -3.60 21.87
N LEU A 412 -10.02 -3.45 23.06
CA LEU A 412 -10.31 -4.33 24.21
C LEU A 412 -11.77 -4.27 24.66
N PHE A 413 -12.41 -3.11 24.55
CA PHE A 413 -13.81 -2.94 24.98
C PHE A 413 -14.80 -3.17 23.83
N LEU A 414 -14.43 -2.78 22.61
CA LEU A 414 -15.33 -2.79 21.46
C LEU A 414 -15.30 -4.10 20.65
N VAL A 415 -14.22 -4.88 20.76
CA VAL A 415 -13.96 -6.02 19.85
C VAL A 415 -13.70 -7.33 20.60
N LEU A 416 -13.06 -7.28 21.78
CA LEU A 416 -12.72 -8.48 22.57
C LEU A 416 -13.92 -9.27 23.15
N PRO A 417 -15.13 -8.70 23.36
CA PRO A 417 -16.31 -9.50 23.68
C PRO A 417 -16.65 -10.45 22.52
N TYR A 418 -15.92 -11.56 22.39
CA TYR A 418 -15.99 -12.51 21.28
C TYR A 418 -17.37 -13.15 21.14
N ASP A 419 -18.15 -13.17 22.23
CA ASP A 419 -19.44 -13.84 22.34
C ASP A 419 -20.64 -13.03 21.81
N SER A 420 -20.43 -11.93 21.10
CA SER A 420 -21.53 -11.24 20.43
C SER A 420 -21.92 -12.00 19.16
N ALA A 421 -22.83 -12.96 19.28
CA ALA A 421 -23.53 -13.54 18.13
C ALA A 421 -24.24 -12.41 17.36
N GLY A 422 -23.77 -12.11 16.14
CA GLY A 422 -24.36 -11.13 15.25
C GLY A 422 -23.36 -10.12 14.66
N PRO A 423 -23.83 -9.23 13.77
CA PRO A 423 -22.98 -8.29 13.06
C PRO A 423 -22.24 -7.35 14.01
N LYS A 424 -20.93 -7.21 13.82
CA LYS A 424 -20.13 -6.24 14.60
C LYS A 424 -20.55 -4.82 14.26
N SER A 425 -20.61 -3.96 15.28
CA SER A 425 -20.90 -2.53 15.06
C SER A 425 -19.86 -1.88 14.14
N MET A 426 -20.29 -0.89 13.34
CA MET A 426 -19.38 -0.13 12.46
C MET A 426 -18.23 0.52 13.25
N LEU A 427 -18.48 0.94 14.49
CA LEU A 427 -17.44 1.47 15.36
C LEU A 427 -16.40 0.41 15.71
N ALA A 428 -16.83 -0.79 16.12
CA ALA A 428 -15.92 -1.91 16.43
C ALA A 428 -15.07 -2.31 15.21
N VAL A 429 -15.70 -2.43 14.03
CA VAL A 429 -15.01 -2.76 12.77
C VAL A 429 -14.01 -1.68 12.37
N THR A 430 -14.42 -0.41 12.43
CA THR A 430 -13.55 0.72 12.08
C THR A 430 -12.38 0.81 13.06
N THR A 431 -12.63 0.67 14.37
CA THR A 431 -11.57 0.68 15.40
C THR A 431 -10.59 -0.47 15.19
N ALA A 432 -11.05 -1.70 14.94
CA ALA A 432 -10.18 -2.85 14.69
C ALA A 432 -9.34 -2.66 13.41
N THR A 433 -9.95 -2.16 12.34
CA THR A 433 -9.29 -1.87 11.06
C THR A 433 -8.24 -0.79 11.23
N MET A 434 -8.58 0.31 11.90
CA MET A 434 -7.66 1.39 12.21
C MET A 434 -6.49 0.90 13.06
N HIS A 435 -6.75 0.12 14.12
CA HIS A 435 -5.72 -0.45 15.00
C HIS A 435 -4.71 -1.32 14.23
N GLN A 436 -5.18 -2.07 13.24
CA GLN A 436 -4.29 -2.83 12.35
C GLN A 436 -3.48 -1.93 11.43
N ALA A 437 -4.14 -0.98 10.76
CA ALA A 437 -3.49 -0.07 9.82
C ALA A 437 -2.41 0.79 10.51
N THR A 438 -2.68 1.27 11.72
CA THR A 438 -1.70 2.01 12.53
C THR A 438 -0.57 1.10 13.02
N GLY A 439 -0.84 -0.18 13.29
CA GLY A 439 0.20 -1.17 13.58
C GLY A 439 1.18 -1.33 12.41
N ALA A 440 0.67 -1.43 11.19
CA ALA A 440 1.48 -1.47 9.97
C ALA A 440 2.30 -0.19 9.77
N ALA A 441 1.71 0.98 10.09
CA ALA A 441 2.41 2.27 10.01
C ALA A 441 3.57 2.37 11.01
N ILE A 442 3.41 1.87 12.24
CA ILE A 442 4.52 1.78 13.22
C ILE A 442 5.62 0.87 12.68
N TYR A 443 5.26 -0.32 12.19
CA TYR A 443 6.23 -1.27 11.64
C TYR A 443 7.04 -0.64 10.50
N CYS A 444 6.36 0.05 9.58
CA CYS A 444 6.98 0.80 8.49
C CYS A 444 7.93 1.91 8.99
N ALA A 445 7.50 2.74 9.94
CA ALA A 445 8.32 3.81 10.49
C ALA A 445 9.58 3.27 11.21
N CYS A 446 9.44 2.16 11.95
CA CYS A 446 10.54 1.47 12.61
C CYS A 446 11.50 0.79 11.62
N ALA A 447 10.99 0.21 10.53
CA ALA A 447 11.83 -0.33 9.46
C ALA A 447 12.67 0.77 8.79
N LEU A 448 12.05 1.92 8.50
CA LEU A 448 12.76 3.10 8.00
C LEU A 448 13.83 3.59 8.99
N LEU A 449 13.49 3.71 10.27
CA LEU A 449 14.43 4.10 11.33
C LEU A 449 15.62 3.14 11.39
N THR A 450 15.35 1.83 11.33
CA THR A 450 16.37 0.77 11.34
C THR A 450 17.33 0.93 10.17
N CYS A 451 16.83 1.01 8.94
CA CYS A 451 17.67 1.18 7.75
C CYS A 451 18.51 2.46 7.82
N TRP A 452 17.95 3.56 8.30
CA TRP A 452 18.66 4.81 8.48
C TRP A 452 19.73 4.74 9.57
N ALA A 453 19.45 4.10 10.70
CA ALA A 453 20.41 3.93 11.80
C ALA A 453 21.64 3.13 11.32
N PHE A 454 21.44 1.97 10.68
CA PHE A 454 22.54 1.15 10.15
C PHE A 454 23.39 1.89 9.13
N ARG A 455 22.74 2.59 8.19
CA ARG A 455 23.42 3.37 7.16
C ARG A 455 24.35 4.44 7.76
N LEU A 456 23.87 5.13 8.80
CA LEU A 456 24.59 6.23 9.42
C LEU A 456 25.66 5.73 10.41
N THR A 457 25.47 4.57 11.06
CA THR A 457 26.51 3.93 11.89
C THR A 457 27.69 3.43 11.04
N ALA A 458 27.43 2.79 9.89
CA ALA A 458 28.47 2.19 9.03
C ALA A 458 29.47 3.20 8.42
N ARG A 459 29.21 4.51 8.53
CA ARG A 459 30.11 5.58 8.07
C ARG A 459 30.97 6.19 9.19
N SER A 460 30.95 5.61 10.39
CA SER A 460 31.72 6.12 11.53
C SER A 460 33.23 5.94 11.30
N PRO A 461 34.09 6.92 11.60
CA PRO A 461 35.50 6.97 11.13
C PRO A 461 36.48 5.94 11.73
N MET A 462 36.02 4.92 12.45
CA MET A 462 36.91 4.01 13.16
C MET A 462 37.86 3.22 12.25
N SER A 463 37.53 3.03 10.96
CA SER A 463 38.42 2.33 10.01
C SER A 463 39.50 3.23 9.38
N ALA A 464 39.54 4.53 9.69
CA ALA A 464 40.53 5.45 9.12
C ALA A 464 41.80 5.58 9.99
N HIS A 465 41.71 5.32 11.30
CA HIS A 465 42.86 5.43 12.20
C HIS A 465 43.77 4.20 12.19
N GLU A 466 43.24 3.01 11.87
CA GLU A 466 44.02 1.76 11.89
C GLU A 466 45.02 1.64 10.71
N ASN A 467 44.77 2.35 9.61
CA ASN A 467 45.67 2.36 8.44
C ASN A 467 46.69 3.53 8.44
N ALA A 468 46.57 4.48 9.39
CA ALA A 468 47.48 5.62 9.48
C ALA A 468 48.65 5.36 10.45
N ASP A 469 48.47 4.51 11.46
CA ASP A 469 49.52 4.16 12.43
C ASP A 469 50.53 3.12 11.90
N ALA A 470 50.25 2.47 10.77
CA ALA A 470 51.18 1.53 10.14
C ALA A 470 52.25 2.19 9.24
N SER A 471 52.22 3.52 9.08
CA SER A 471 53.10 4.25 8.14
C SER A 471 54.05 5.26 8.80
N VAL A 472 54.29 5.19 10.11
CA VAL A 472 55.34 6.00 10.74
C VAL A 472 56.68 5.27 10.64
N PRO A 473 57.68 5.76 9.86
CA PRO A 473 59.01 5.20 9.91
C PRO A 473 59.67 5.60 11.24
N ALA A 474 60.36 4.65 11.88
CA ALA A 474 61.12 4.91 13.10
C ALA A 474 62.17 6.01 12.86
N PRO A 475 62.39 6.93 13.82
CA PRO A 475 63.43 7.95 13.71
C PRO A 475 64.82 7.29 13.74
N ALA A 476 65.72 7.87 12.93
CA ALA A 476 67.04 7.38 12.56
C ALA A 476 68.02 7.19 13.73
#